data_AF-A0A7Z9W831-F1
#
_entry.id   AF-A0A7Z9W831-F1
#
_cell.length_a   1.000
_cell.length_b   1.000
_cell.length_c   1.000
_cell.angle_alpha   90.00
_cell.angle_beta   90.00
_cell.angle_gamma   90.00
#
_symmetry.space_group_name_H-M   'P 1'
#
loop_
_entity.id
_entity.type
_entity.pdbx_description
1 polymer ?
#
loop_
_entity_poly.entity_id
_entity_poly.type
_entity_poly.pdbx_seq_one_letter_code
_entity_poly.pdbx_strand_id
1 'polypeptide(L)'
;FIGTYHAGAVLMLVEVFAVAQAPAQAYAIINHAVGFVPLVVIGAYYFLKSSLKLSDVKSEEAPRIHDSEKMGAIFLDRDGTLNPDPGYISSPDDYELHPETIDALKTLSATGLPFILITNQSGIGRGLIEETALKAIHNKLDSLLEKHELFLIDKYYCPHTPEDRCDCRKPATGMLTKAADDHGIDLTSSYMIGDSVADVAAANAVGVQSILVKTGNGQRTEREILNGKLSADFVGDNLSDCAKHIVDLEEAQR
;
A
#
# COMPACT_ATOMS: atom_id res chain seq x y z
N PHE A 1 4.46 -34.42 39.22
CA PHE A 1 5.18 -33.85 38.06
C PHE A 1 6.35 -32.95 38.47
N ILE A 2 6.24 -32.03 39.44
CA ILE A 2 7.37 -31.12 39.80
C ILE A 2 8.59 -31.85 40.39
N GLY A 3 8.39 -32.89 41.22
CA GLY A 3 9.49 -33.61 41.88
C GLY A 3 10.42 -34.40 40.95
N THR A 4 9.89 -34.98 39.86
CA THR A 4 10.69 -35.73 38.88
C THR A 4 11.50 -34.82 37.96
N TYR A 5 10.98 -33.64 37.62
CA TYR A 5 11.73 -32.63 36.85
C TYR A 5 12.88 -32.03 37.67
N HIS A 6 12.67 -31.81 38.98
CA HIS A 6 13.70 -31.26 39.86
C HIS A 6 14.89 -32.22 40.01
N ALA A 7 14.61 -33.50 40.25
CA ALA A 7 15.66 -34.53 40.33
C ALA A 7 16.41 -34.67 39.00
N GLY A 8 15.72 -34.64 37.87
CA GLY A 8 16.33 -34.74 36.53
C GLY A 8 17.22 -33.54 36.17
N ALA A 9 16.78 -32.31 36.45
CA ALA A 9 17.56 -31.11 36.18
C ALA A 9 18.82 -31.03 37.05
N VAL A 10 18.73 -31.44 38.32
CA VAL A 10 19.89 -31.53 39.22
C VAL A 10 20.87 -32.59 38.74
N LEU A 11 20.39 -33.78 38.34
CA LEU A 11 21.26 -34.85 37.84
C LEU A 11 22.03 -34.42 36.57
N MET A 12 21.33 -33.77 35.63
CA MET A 12 21.91 -33.28 34.38
C MET A 12 22.99 -32.23 34.63
N LEU A 13 22.77 -31.28 35.53
CA LEU A 13 23.76 -30.25 35.88
C LEU A 13 24.96 -30.85 36.63
N VAL A 14 24.75 -31.86 37.48
CA VAL A 14 25.82 -32.56 38.19
C VAL A 14 26.73 -33.33 37.21
N GLU A 15 26.15 -33.95 36.18
CA GLU A 15 26.91 -34.62 35.11
C GLU A 15 27.65 -33.63 34.22
N VAL A 16 26.96 -32.58 33.72
CA VAL A 16 27.54 -31.57 32.82
C VAL A 16 28.72 -30.84 33.46
N PHE A 17 28.63 -30.54 34.76
CA PHE A 17 29.68 -29.83 35.49
C PHE A 17 30.62 -30.75 36.28
N ALA A 18 30.54 -32.07 36.09
CA ALA A 18 31.36 -33.09 36.79
C ALA A 18 31.41 -32.93 38.32
N VAL A 19 30.28 -32.51 38.92
CA VAL A 19 30.18 -32.07 40.32
C VAL A 19 30.35 -33.21 41.32
N ALA A 20 30.37 -34.47 40.87
CA ALA A 20 30.58 -35.66 41.72
C ALA A 20 31.92 -35.66 42.48
N GLN A 21 32.90 -34.84 42.08
CA GLN A 21 34.17 -34.63 42.78
C GLN A 21 34.26 -33.27 43.52
N ALA A 22 33.20 -32.47 43.50
CA ALA A 22 33.18 -31.14 44.09
C ALA A 22 32.80 -31.18 45.58
N PRO A 23 33.30 -30.24 46.41
CA PRO A 23 32.92 -30.16 47.82
C PRO A 23 31.41 -29.95 47.97
N ALA A 24 30.81 -30.46 49.05
CA ALA A 24 29.36 -30.44 49.32
C ALA A 24 28.69 -29.06 49.12
N GLN A 25 29.46 -27.98 49.26
CA GLN A 25 29.03 -26.61 48.98
C GLN A 25 28.62 -26.38 47.51
N ALA A 26 29.31 -26.96 46.52
CA ALA A 26 28.97 -26.79 45.10
C ALA A 26 27.64 -27.46 44.75
N TYR A 27 27.39 -28.65 45.32
CA TYR A 27 26.11 -29.35 45.18
C TYR A 27 24.95 -28.58 45.82
N ALA A 28 25.20 -27.97 47.00
CA ALA A 28 24.21 -27.12 47.67
C ALA A 28 23.87 -25.85 46.85
N ILE A 29 24.86 -25.21 46.23
CA ILE A 29 24.65 -24.01 45.39
C ILE A 29 23.78 -24.36 44.16
N ILE A 30 24.05 -25.48 43.49
CA ILE A 30 23.28 -25.91 42.32
C ILE A 30 21.84 -26.25 42.71
N ASN A 31 21.63 -26.99 43.81
CA ASN A 31 20.29 -27.28 44.31
C ASN A 31 19.51 -26.01 44.68
N HIS A 32 20.17 -25.03 45.31
CA HIS A 32 19.54 -23.74 45.59
C HIS A 32 19.20 -22.97 44.32
N ALA A 33 20.11 -22.91 43.34
CA ALA A 33 19.88 -22.20 42.08
C ALA A 33 18.70 -22.80 41.29
N VAL A 34 18.64 -24.13 41.16
CA VAL A 34 17.54 -24.84 40.48
C VAL A 34 16.22 -24.69 41.24
N GLY A 35 16.25 -24.66 42.57
CA GLY A 35 15.10 -24.35 43.42
C GLY A 35 14.50 -22.96 43.20
N PHE A 36 15.33 -21.98 42.84
CA PHE A 36 14.93 -20.58 42.64
C PHE A 36 14.41 -20.28 41.23
N VAL A 37 14.79 -21.04 40.20
CA VAL A 37 14.33 -20.81 38.80
C VAL A 37 12.81 -20.79 38.69
N PRO A 38 12.03 -21.73 39.26
CA PRO A 38 10.57 -21.66 39.24
C PRO A 38 10.04 -20.39 39.90
N LEU A 39 10.64 -19.94 41.00
CA LEU A 39 10.25 -18.72 41.70
C LEU A 39 10.53 -17.46 40.90
N VAL A 40 11.64 -17.42 40.15
CA VAL A 40 11.96 -16.30 39.25
C VAL A 40 11.00 -16.26 38.06
N VAL A 41 10.66 -17.41 37.47
CA VAL A 41 9.70 -17.48 36.35
C VAL A 41 8.29 -17.12 36.82
N ILE A 42 7.86 -17.63 37.98
CA ILE A 42 6.58 -17.29 38.60
C ILE A 42 6.57 -15.80 38.97
N GLY A 43 7.64 -15.28 39.55
CA GLY A 43 7.80 -13.87 39.89
C GLY A 43 7.76 -12.96 38.65
N ALA A 44 8.44 -13.33 37.57
CA ALA A 44 8.40 -12.62 36.30
C ALA A 44 7.01 -12.66 35.67
N TYR A 45 6.31 -13.80 35.74
CA TYR A 45 4.93 -13.92 35.29
C TYR A 45 3.99 -13.01 36.10
N TYR A 46 4.10 -12.99 37.43
CA TYR A 46 3.28 -12.12 38.27
C TYR A 46 3.66 -10.66 38.15
N PHE A 47 4.94 -10.34 37.95
CA PHE A 47 5.42 -8.99 37.65
C PHE A 47 4.88 -8.51 36.31
N LEU A 48 4.97 -9.32 35.26
CA LEU A 48 4.38 -9.01 33.95
C LEU A 48 2.86 -8.87 34.08
N LYS A 49 2.19 -9.74 34.85
CA LYS A 49 0.73 -9.66 35.08
C LYS A 49 0.31 -8.46 35.94
N SER A 50 1.16 -7.99 36.86
CA SER A 50 0.88 -6.81 37.68
C SER A 50 1.25 -5.50 36.97
N SER A 51 2.27 -5.54 36.12
CA SER A 51 2.79 -4.39 35.38
C SER A 51 2.10 -4.21 34.03
N LEU A 52 1.57 -5.27 33.42
CA LEU A 52 0.64 -5.21 32.29
C LEU A 52 -0.77 -5.35 32.86
N LYS A 53 -1.42 -4.23 33.16
CA LYS A 53 -2.86 -4.29 33.43
C LYS A 53 -3.55 -4.51 32.10
N LEU A 54 -4.42 -5.52 32.02
CA LEU A 54 -5.21 -5.77 30.81
C LEU A 54 -6.24 -4.64 30.55
N SER A 55 -6.42 -3.70 31.49
CA SER A 55 -7.08 -2.41 31.29
C SER A 55 -6.27 -1.45 30.42
N ASP A 56 -4.96 -1.63 30.31
CA ASP A 56 -4.08 -0.78 29.50
C ASP A 56 -4.04 -1.28 28.04
N VAL A 57 -4.71 -2.40 27.73
CA VAL A 57 -4.81 -3.00 26.39
C VAL A 57 -6.26 -3.07 25.87
N LYS A 58 -7.26 -2.59 26.62
CA LYS A 58 -8.60 -2.34 26.07
C LYS A 58 -9.23 -1.04 26.58
N SER A 59 -9.45 -0.18 25.59
CA SER A 59 -10.27 1.04 25.56
C SER A 59 -9.89 2.12 26.57
N GLU A 60 -8.75 2.78 26.35
CA GLU A 60 -8.87 4.23 26.29
C GLU A 60 -9.83 4.52 25.13
N GLU A 61 -10.96 5.14 25.42
CA GLU A 61 -11.70 5.86 24.39
C GLU A 61 -10.66 6.71 23.66
N ALA A 62 -10.41 6.40 22.39
CA ALA A 62 -9.57 7.21 21.54
C ALA A 62 -9.97 8.67 21.78
N PRO A 63 -9.01 9.59 21.98
CA PRO A 63 -9.33 11.01 22.16
C PRO A 63 -10.31 11.33 21.05
N ARG A 64 -11.52 11.82 21.37
CA ARG A 64 -12.61 12.01 20.39
C ARG A 64 -11.95 12.53 19.13
N ILE A 65 -11.80 11.65 18.15
CA ILE A 65 -11.18 12.04 16.90
C ILE A 65 -12.26 12.94 16.35
N HIS A 66 -12.01 14.25 16.41
CA HIS A 66 -12.63 15.20 15.49
C HIS A 66 -12.65 14.47 14.17
N ASP A 67 -13.85 14.12 13.66
CA ASP A 67 -14.10 13.33 12.46
C ASP A 67 -12.80 12.99 11.74
N SER A 68 -12.26 11.77 11.90
CA SER A 68 -10.97 11.42 11.28
C SER A 68 -11.03 11.91 9.85
N GLU A 69 -10.29 12.97 9.50
CA GLU A 69 -10.32 13.53 8.16
C GLU A 69 -9.95 12.36 7.27
N LYS A 70 -10.95 11.87 6.51
CA LYS A 70 -10.73 10.73 5.65
C LYS A 70 -9.64 11.17 4.67
N MET A 71 -8.54 10.44 4.65
CA MET A 71 -7.37 10.79 3.86
C MET A 71 -7.72 10.59 2.38
N GLY A 72 -7.44 11.60 1.55
CA GLY A 72 -7.53 11.47 0.09
C GLY A 72 -6.48 10.51 -0.47
N ALA A 73 -6.52 10.29 -1.78
CA ALA A 73 -5.47 9.57 -2.50
C ALA A 73 -5.24 10.16 -3.89
N ILE A 74 -4.09 9.85 -4.47
CA ILE A 74 -3.81 10.14 -5.87
C ILE A 74 -3.88 8.82 -6.64
N PHE A 75 -4.95 8.69 -7.41
CA PHE A 75 -5.17 7.61 -8.35
C PHE A 75 -4.44 7.90 -9.66
N LEU A 76 -3.73 6.90 -10.17
CA LEU A 76 -2.89 7.02 -11.35
C LEU A 76 -3.33 5.98 -12.39
N ASP A 77 -3.62 6.41 -13.61
CA ASP A 77 -3.61 5.47 -14.73
C ASP A 77 -2.18 5.04 -15.07
N ARG A 78 -2.03 3.96 -15.82
CA ARG A 78 -0.73 3.38 -16.16
C ARG A 78 -0.27 3.83 -17.54
N ASP A 79 -0.90 3.27 -18.57
CA ASP A 79 -0.52 3.46 -19.96
C ASP A 79 -0.99 4.85 -20.44
N GLY A 80 -0.09 5.62 -21.03
CA GLY A 80 -0.34 7.01 -21.42
C GLY A 80 -0.12 8.03 -20.30
N THR A 81 0.03 7.58 -19.04
CA THR A 81 0.20 8.46 -17.86
C THR A 81 1.56 8.27 -17.18
N LEU A 82 1.86 7.06 -16.67
CA LEU A 82 3.17 6.74 -16.08
C LEU A 82 4.17 6.24 -17.13
N ASN A 83 3.68 5.61 -18.19
CA ASN A 83 4.47 5.09 -19.31
C ASN A 83 3.80 5.42 -20.64
N PRO A 84 4.55 5.39 -21.77
CA PRO A 84 3.94 5.49 -23.09
C PRO A 84 2.87 4.40 -23.31
N ASP A 85 1.83 4.73 -24.08
CA ASP A 85 0.80 3.78 -24.53
C ASP A 85 1.04 3.34 -25.98
N PRO A 86 1.72 2.20 -26.24
CA PRO A 86 1.82 1.61 -27.56
C PRO A 86 0.60 0.74 -27.93
N GLY A 87 -0.44 0.69 -27.09
CA GLY A 87 -1.65 -0.11 -27.24
C GLY A 87 -1.68 -1.34 -26.34
N TYR A 88 -0.67 -2.22 -26.42
CA TYR A 88 -0.54 -3.37 -25.52
C TYR A 88 0.92 -3.62 -25.15
N ILE A 89 1.20 -3.64 -23.85
CA ILE A 89 2.51 -4.03 -23.32
C ILE A 89 2.38 -5.44 -22.75
N SER A 90 2.97 -6.43 -23.45
CA SER A 90 2.88 -7.85 -23.09
C SER A 90 4.14 -8.39 -22.42
N SER A 91 5.21 -7.61 -22.36
CA SER A 91 6.48 -8.00 -21.72
C SER A 91 6.96 -6.93 -20.74
N PRO A 92 7.52 -7.30 -19.58
CA PRO A 92 8.21 -6.36 -18.70
C PRO A 92 9.34 -5.64 -19.43
N ASP A 93 10.03 -6.26 -20.38
CA ASP A 93 11.16 -5.63 -21.08
C ASP A 93 10.73 -4.41 -21.90
N ASP A 94 9.51 -4.44 -22.43
CA ASP A 94 8.92 -3.34 -23.21
C ASP A 94 8.29 -2.23 -22.34
N TYR A 95 8.30 -2.40 -21.01
CA TYR A 95 7.74 -1.43 -20.07
C TYR A 95 8.80 -0.42 -19.61
N GLU A 96 8.62 0.85 -19.96
CA GLU A 96 9.48 1.96 -19.52
C GLU A 96 8.64 3.16 -19.09
N LEU A 97 9.05 3.85 -18.04
CA LEU A 97 8.38 5.06 -17.58
C LEU A 97 8.62 6.22 -18.54
N HIS A 98 7.70 7.18 -18.58
CA HIS A 98 8.01 8.50 -19.12
C HIS A 98 9.17 9.12 -18.32
N PRO A 99 10.12 9.83 -18.98
CA PRO A 99 11.30 10.40 -18.30
C PRO A 99 10.97 11.24 -17.05
N GLU A 100 9.86 11.97 -17.09
CA GLU A 100 9.39 12.86 -16.04
C GLU A 100 8.64 12.17 -14.89
N THR A 101 8.32 10.88 -15.02
CA THR A 101 7.39 10.19 -14.11
C THR A 101 7.90 10.20 -12.67
N ILE A 102 9.18 9.85 -12.49
CA ILE A 102 9.79 9.77 -11.15
C ILE A 102 9.80 11.15 -10.47
N ASP A 103 10.17 12.20 -11.20
CA ASP A 103 10.25 13.56 -10.63
C ASP A 103 8.86 14.13 -10.34
N ALA A 104 7.86 13.81 -11.16
CA ALA A 104 6.48 14.16 -10.90
C ALA A 104 5.92 13.45 -9.66
N LEU A 105 6.15 12.15 -9.51
CA LEU A 105 5.70 11.40 -8.33
C LEU A 105 6.43 11.83 -7.04
N LYS A 106 7.71 12.20 -7.11
CA LYS A 106 8.42 12.84 -5.98
C LYS A 106 7.83 14.20 -5.60
N THR A 107 7.37 14.95 -6.59
CA THR A 107 6.68 16.23 -6.34
C THR A 107 5.37 15.97 -5.62
N LEU A 108 4.58 15.01 -6.12
CA LEU A 108 3.30 14.63 -5.53
C LEU A 108 3.44 14.04 -4.12
N SER A 109 4.54 13.34 -3.80
CA SER A 109 4.72 12.75 -2.47
C SER A 109 4.82 13.80 -1.36
N ALA A 110 5.13 15.05 -1.69
CA ALA A 110 5.11 16.17 -0.74
C ALA A 110 3.69 16.50 -0.20
N THR A 111 2.64 16.09 -0.92
CA THR A 111 1.25 16.23 -0.45
C THR A 111 0.98 15.34 0.77
N GLY A 112 1.70 14.22 0.90
CA GLY A 112 1.43 13.18 1.89
C GLY A 112 0.30 12.23 1.50
N LEU A 113 -0.32 12.40 0.32
CA LEU A 113 -1.36 11.51 -0.17
C LEU A 113 -0.75 10.21 -0.73
N PRO A 114 -1.36 9.04 -0.48
CA PRO A 114 -0.90 7.77 -1.03
C PRO A 114 -1.20 7.65 -2.53
N PHE A 115 -0.37 6.87 -3.22
CA PHE A 115 -0.56 6.55 -4.63
C PHE A 115 -1.25 5.20 -4.82
N ILE A 116 -2.25 5.15 -5.69
CA ILE A 116 -2.92 3.90 -6.10
C ILE A 116 -3.00 3.83 -7.62
N LEU A 117 -2.57 2.70 -8.19
CA LEU A 117 -2.72 2.48 -9.63
C LEU A 117 -4.15 2.01 -9.94
N ILE A 118 -4.79 2.62 -10.93
CA ILE A 118 -6.11 2.25 -11.44
C ILE A 118 -6.03 2.11 -12.97
N THR A 119 -6.01 0.90 -13.52
CA THR A 119 -5.74 0.72 -14.96
C THR A 119 -6.67 -0.27 -15.68
N ASN A 120 -7.06 0.07 -16.92
CA ASN A 120 -7.81 -0.86 -17.79
C ASN A 120 -6.81 -1.76 -18.55
N GLN A 121 -6.83 -3.07 -18.32
CA GLN A 121 -5.93 -4.05 -18.95
C GLN A 121 -6.71 -5.05 -19.81
N SER A 122 -7.48 -4.56 -20.78
CA SER A 122 -8.30 -5.40 -21.68
C SER A 122 -7.50 -6.36 -22.56
N GLY A 123 -6.18 -6.21 -22.64
CA GLY A 123 -5.32 -7.20 -23.31
C GLY A 123 -5.49 -8.60 -22.71
N ILE A 124 -5.81 -8.70 -21.41
CA ILE A 124 -6.10 -9.99 -20.75
C ILE A 124 -7.39 -10.59 -21.27
N GLY A 125 -8.51 -9.86 -21.19
CA GLY A 125 -9.82 -10.35 -21.69
C GLY A 125 -9.83 -10.64 -23.19
N ARG A 126 -8.91 -10.04 -23.95
CA ARG A 126 -8.70 -10.31 -25.39
C ARG A 126 -7.75 -11.48 -25.66
N GLY A 127 -7.13 -12.07 -24.64
CA GLY A 127 -6.13 -13.14 -24.79
C GLY A 127 -4.81 -12.70 -25.41
N LEU A 128 -4.50 -11.40 -25.39
CA LEU A 128 -3.27 -10.81 -25.92
C LEU A 128 -2.16 -10.73 -24.87
N ILE A 129 -2.53 -10.71 -23.59
CA ILE A 129 -1.63 -10.59 -22.45
C ILE A 129 -2.02 -11.65 -21.42
N GLU A 130 -1.04 -12.45 -20.99
CA GLU A 130 -1.22 -13.37 -19.87
C GLU A 130 -1.22 -12.59 -18.55
N GLU A 131 -2.05 -13.00 -17.58
CA GLU A 131 -2.10 -12.33 -16.27
C GLU A 131 -0.76 -12.39 -15.53
N THR A 132 0.02 -13.45 -15.74
CA THR A 132 1.39 -13.58 -15.22
C THR A 132 2.35 -12.55 -15.82
N ALA A 133 2.18 -12.19 -17.10
CA ALA A 133 2.95 -11.15 -17.75
C ALA A 133 2.59 -9.77 -17.19
N LEU A 134 1.29 -9.50 -16.97
CA LEU A 134 0.84 -8.28 -16.30
C LEU A 134 1.46 -8.14 -14.90
N LYS A 135 1.45 -9.23 -14.12
CA LYS A 135 2.08 -9.25 -12.80
C LYS A 135 3.58 -8.94 -12.88
N ALA A 136 4.28 -9.49 -13.86
CA ALA A 136 5.71 -9.20 -14.05
C ALA A 136 5.96 -7.74 -14.43
N ILE A 137 5.09 -7.13 -15.25
CA ILE A 137 5.13 -5.70 -15.59
C ILE A 137 4.90 -4.86 -14.33
N HIS A 138 3.90 -5.18 -13.51
CA HIS A 138 3.63 -4.47 -12.26
C HIS A 138 4.80 -4.59 -11.26
N ASN A 139 5.46 -5.75 -11.17
CA ASN A 139 6.65 -5.90 -10.35
C ASN A 139 7.83 -5.05 -10.86
N LYS A 140 7.99 -4.92 -12.19
CA LYS A 140 8.99 -4.03 -12.79
C LYS A 140 8.67 -2.57 -12.44
N LEU A 141 7.41 -2.15 -12.56
CA LEU A 141 6.95 -0.83 -12.13
C LEU A 141 7.32 -0.56 -10.67
N ASP A 142 6.94 -1.45 -9.76
CA ASP A 142 7.29 -1.32 -8.32
C ASP A 142 8.81 -1.18 -8.14
N SER A 143 9.60 -2.05 -8.79
CA SER A 143 11.07 -2.01 -8.72
C SER A 143 11.68 -0.72 -9.28
N LEU A 144 11.02 -0.06 -10.24
CA LEU A 144 11.46 1.24 -10.78
C LEU A 144 11.17 2.37 -9.79
N LEU A 145 10.01 2.33 -9.13
CA LEU A 145 9.60 3.33 -8.15
C LEU A 145 10.39 3.21 -6.83
N GLU A 146 10.61 1.99 -6.34
CA GLU A 146 11.32 1.70 -5.09
C GLU A 146 12.76 2.23 -5.08
N LYS A 147 13.44 2.25 -6.24
CA LYS A 147 14.78 2.86 -6.40
C LYS A 147 14.81 4.34 -6.03
N HIS A 148 13.65 4.97 -5.95
CA HIS A 148 13.46 6.37 -5.65
C HIS A 148 12.59 6.60 -4.41
N GLU A 149 12.39 5.57 -3.57
CA GLU A 149 11.58 5.63 -2.35
C GLU A 149 10.11 6.04 -2.61
N LEU A 150 9.60 5.69 -3.79
CA LEU A 150 8.20 5.88 -4.19
C LEU A 150 7.48 4.55 -4.13
N PHE A 151 6.23 4.56 -3.64
CA PHE A 151 5.45 3.34 -3.43
C PHE A 151 4.00 3.54 -3.85
N LEU A 152 3.46 2.54 -4.54
CA LEU A 152 2.02 2.39 -4.75
C LEU A 152 1.48 1.57 -3.58
N ILE A 153 0.52 2.10 -2.82
CA ILE A 153 -0.05 1.33 -1.69
C ILE A 153 -0.91 0.17 -2.18
N ASP A 154 -1.45 0.27 -3.41
CA ASP A 154 -2.19 -0.79 -4.06
C ASP A 154 -2.31 -0.57 -5.58
N LYS A 155 -2.73 -1.60 -6.31
CA LYS A 155 -2.91 -1.60 -7.77
C LYS A 155 -4.19 -2.33 -8.15
N TYR A 156 -5.17 -1.59 -8.69
CA TYR A 156 -6.40 -2.14 -9.23
C TYR A 156 -6.35 -2.14 -10.75
N TYR A 157 -6.77 -3.26 -11.34
CA TYR A 157 -6.86 -3.36 -12.79
C TYR A 157 -8.14 -4.06 -13.23
N CYS A 158 -8.64 -3.69 -14.41
CA CYS A 158 -9.77 -4.36 -15.04
C CYS A 158 -9.29 -5.20 -16.25
N PRO A 159 -9.39 -6.54 -16.21
CA PRO A 159 -9.00 -7.39 -17.35
C PRO A 159 -10.05 -7.42 -18.46
N HIS A 160 -11.27 -6.97 -18.19
CA HIS A 160 -12.42 -7.14 -19.05
C HIS A 160 -12.38 -6.26 -20.32
N THR A 161 -13.01 -6.79 -21.36
CA THR A 161 -13.29 -6.09 -22.62
C THR A 161 -14.47 -5.13 -22.47
N PRO A 162 -14.66 -4.17 -23.41
CA PRO A 162 -15.87 -3.33 -23.43
C PRO A 162 -17.18 -4.13 -23.48
N GLU A 163 -17.17 -5.30 -24.12
CA GLU A 163 -18.37 -6.13 -24.32
C GLU A 163 -18.85 -6.83 -23.04
N ASP A 164 -17.95 -7.04 -22.06
CA ASP A 164 -18.24 -7.75 -20.82
C ASP A 164 -19.14 -6.97 -19.85
N ARG A 165 -19.25 -5.64 -20.02
CA ARG A 165 -20.12 -4.75 -19.21
C ARG A 165 -19.93 -4.92 -17.69
N CYS A 166 -18.69 -5.02 -17.24
CA CYS A 166 -18.35 -5.09 -15.83
C CYS A 166 -18.38 -3.72 -15.15
N ASP A 167 -18.44 -3.72 -13.81
CA ASP A 167 -18.48 -2.48 -13.01
C ASP A 167 -17.08 -1.88 -12.76
N CYS A 168 -16.01 -2.62 -13.06
CA CYS A 168 -14.64 -2.17 -12.80
C CYS A 168 -13.98 -1.44 -13.97
N ARG A 169 -14.40 -1.69 -15.23
CA ARG A 169 -13.76 -1.07 -16.40
C ARG A 169 -14.10 0.41 -16.47
N LYS A 170 -13.11 1.31 -16.36
CA LYS A 170 -13.31 2.75 -16.60
C LYS A 170 -13.97 2.93 -17.97
N PRO A 171 -15.06 3.71 -18.11
CA PRO A 171 -15.53 4.77 -17.21
C PRO A 171 -16.40 4.33 -16.01
N ALA A 172 -16.63 3.03 -15.81
CA ALA A 172 -17.24 2.57 -14.58
C ALA A 172 -16.32 2.83 -13.38
N THR A 173 -16.93 2.98 -12.20
CA THR A 173 -16.26 3.53 -11.01
C THR A 173 -15.74 2.45 -10.05
N GLY A 174 -15.99 1.17 -10.36
CA GLY A 174 -15.80 0.07 -9.41
C GLY A 174 -14.37 -0.07 -8.88
N MET A 175 -13.35 0.27 -9.66
CA MET A 175 -11.96 0.26 -9.16
C MET A 175 -11.71 1.39 -8.14
N LEU A 176 -12.22 2.59 -8.40
CA LEU A 176 -12.07 3.75 -7.49
C LEU A 176 -12.84 3.52 -6.18
N THR A 177 -14.10 3.07 -6.28
CA THR A 177 -14.91 2.79 -5.08
C THR A 177 -14.32 1.65 -4.27
N LYS A 178 -13.82 0.60 -4.93
CA LYS A 178 -13.16 -0.51 -4.24
C LYS A 178 -11.89 -0.05 -3.53
N ALA A 179 -11.05 0.74 -4.19
CA ALA A 179 -9.85 1.29 -3.56
C ALA A 179 -10.20 2.15 -2.34
N ALA A 180 -11.28 2.94 -2.43
CA ALA A 180 -11.75 3.74 -1.30
C ALA A 180 -12.26 2.90 -0.13
N ASP A 181 -13.01 1.83 -0.40
CA ASP A 181 -13.49 0.91 0.62
C ASP A 181 -12.34 0.14 1.29
N ASP A 182 -11.39 -0.35 0.49
CA ASP A 182 -10.26 -1.17 0.97
C ASP A 182 -9.29 -0.36 1.84
N HIS A 183 -9.10 0.94 1.55
CA HIS A 183 -8.10 1.81 2.21
C HIS A 183 -8.69 2.96 3.03
N GLY A 184 -10.01 3.09 3.12
CA GLY A 184 -10.68 4.16 3.87
C GLY A 184 -10.50 5.55 3.26
N ILE A 185 -10.37 5.65 1.93
CA ILE A 185 -10.05 6.90 1.22
C ILE A 185 -11.28 7.79 1.06
N ASP A 186 -11.10 9.11 1.21
CA ASP A 186 -12.09 10.10 0.77
C ASP A 186 -11.95 10.39 -0.72
N LEU A 187 -12.92 9.93 -1.51
CA LEU A 187 -12.93 10.20 -2.95
C LEU A 187 -13.06 11.70 -3.26
N THR A 188 -13.71 12.49 -2.41
CA THR A 188 -13.90 13.93 -2.66
C THR A 188 -12.65 14.77 -2.40
N SER A 189 -11.71 14.23 -1.61
CA SER A 189 -10.38 14.79 -1.35
C SER A 189 -9.30 14.07 -2.17
N SER A 190 -9.68 13.38 -3.25
CA SER A 190 -8.76 12.59 -4.07
C SER A 190 -8.62 13.17 -5.48
N TYR A 191 -7.55 12.75 -6.15
CA TYR A 191 -7.22 13.11 -7.52
C TYR A 191 -7.12 11.86 -8.39
N MET A 192 -7.57 11.93 -9.64
CA MET A 192 -7.33 10.89 -10.66
C MET A 192 -6.56 11.52 -11.80
N ILE A 193 -5.34 11.05 -12.03
CA ILE A 193 -4.52 11.44 -13.18
C ILE A 193 -4.63 10.35 -14.25
N GLY A 194 -5.08 10.73 -15.45
CA GLY A 194 -5.20 9.81 -16.59
C GLY A 194 -5.15 10.54 -17.92
N ASP A 195 -5.04 9.80 -19.03
CA ASP A 195 -4.94 10.34 -20.38
C ASP A 195 -6.23 10.21 -21.20
N SER A 196 -7.23 9.51 -20.67
CA SER A 196 -8.40 9.10 -21.44
C SER A 196 -9.71 9.74 -20.94
N VAL A 197 -10.70 9.82 -21.84
CA VAL A 197 -12.09 10.18 -21.50
C VAL A 197 -12.63 9.27 -20.38
N ALA A 198 -12.22 8.01 -20.36
CA ALA A 198 -12.69 7.03 -19.39
C ALA A 198 -12.21 7.36 -17.97
N ASP A 199 -10.98 7.88 -17.82
CA ASP A 199 -10.44 8.30 -16.52
C ASP A 199 -11.20 9.50 -15.96
N VAL A 200 -11.36 10.53 -16.79
CA VAL A 200 -12.10 11.75 -16.44
C VAL A 200 -13.54 11.42 -16.08
N ALA A 201 -14.20 10.58 -16.88
CA ALA A 201 -15.59 10.18 -16.61
C ALA A 201 -15.74 9.35 -15.33
N ALA A 202 -14.81 8.42 -15.06
CA ALA A 202 -14.84 7.63 -13.83
C ALA A 202 -14.63 8.50 -12.60
N ALA A 203 -13.65 9.41 -12.64
CA ALA A 203 -13.36 10.34 -11.54
C ALA A 203 -14.55 11.25 -11.22
N ASN A 204 -15.09 11.92 -12.24
CA ASN A 204 -16.23 12.83 -12.09
C ASN A 204 -17.47 12.12 -11.53
N ALA A 205 -17.69 10.86 -11.89
CA ALA A 205 -18.83 10.09 -11.42
C ALA A 205 -18.83 9.81 -9.91
N VAL A 206 -17.67 9.89 -9.25
CA VAL A 206 -17.52 9.69 -7.79
C VAL A 206 -17.00 10.91 -7.05
N GLY A 207 -16.90 12.07 -7.71
CA GLY A 207 -16.44 13.32 -7.11
C GLY A 207 -14.94 13.40 -6.86
N VAL A 208 -14.15 12.52 -7.49
CA VAL A 208 -12.68 12.63 -7.53
C VAL A 208 -12.30 13.74 -8.49
N GLN A 209 -11.36 14.60 -8.12
CA GLN A 209 -10.87 15.65 -9.01
C GLN A 209 -10.13 15.02 -10.20
N SER A 210 -10.58 15.34 -11.40
CA SER A 210 -10.12 14.76 -12.66
C SER A 210 -9.00 15.58 -13.28
N ILE A 211 -7.82 14.98 -13.40
CA ILE A 211 -6.60 15.62 -13.89
C ILE A 211 -6.20 14.93 -15.20
N LEU A 212 -6.40 15.61 -16.32
CA LEU A 212 -6.07 15.08 -17.64
C LEU A 212 -4.61 15.40 -17.97
N VAL A 213 -3.81 14.37 -18.23
CA VAL A 213 -2.46 14.55 -18.80
C VAL A 213 -2.52 14.42 -20.31
N LYS A 214 -1.77 15.26 -21.06
CA LYS A 214 -1.79 15.24 -22.54
C LYS A 214 -0.91 14.16 -23.18
N THR A 215 -0.11 13.44 -22.42
CA THR A 215 0.61 12.24 -22.88
C THR A 215 -0.37 11.15 -23.30
N GLY A 216 0.11 10.10 -23.99
CA GLY A 216 -0.77 9.05 -24.51
C GLY A 216 -1.90 9.59 -25.41
N ASN A 217 -3.14 9.29 -25.04
CA ASN A 217 -4.37 9.73 -25.70
C ASN A 217 -4.83 11.13 -25.26
N GLY A 218 -4.14 11.78 -24.32
CA GLY A 218 -4.56 13.01 -23.67
C GLY A 218 -4.87 14.18 -24.59
N GLN A 219 -4.06 14.45 -25.62
CA GLN A 219 -4.36 15.49 -26.62
C GLN A 219 -5.63 15.23 -27.42
N ARG A 220 -5.96 13.95 -27.64
CA ARG A 220 -7.22 13.58 -28.29
C ARG A 220 -8.36 13.75 -27.30
N THR A 221 -8.20 13.26 -26.07
CA THR A 221 -9.16 13.42 -24.98
C THR A 221 -9.50 14.88 -24.75
N GLU A 222 -8.51 15.78 -24.67
CA GLU A 222 -8.70 17.24 -24.50
C GLU A 222 -9.63 17.80 -25.58
N ARG A 223 -9.41 17.44 -26.85
CA ARG A 223 -10.28 17.87 -27.96
C ARG A 223 -11.68 17.28 -27.85
N GLU A 224 -11.82 16.04 -27.39
CA GLU A 224 -13.12 15.39 -27.23
C GLU A 224 -13.93 16.04 -26.09
N ILE A 225 -13.30 16.34 -24.94
CA ILE A 225 -13.97 16.99 -23.80
C ILE A 225 -14.35 18.44 -24.11
N LEU A 226 -13.50 19.21 -24.81
CA LEU A 226 -13.79 20.59 -25.22
C LEU A 226 -15.02 20.71 -26.13
N ASN A 227 -15.30 19.66 -26.92
CA ASN A 227 -16.48 19.59 -27.78
C ASN A 227 -17.66 18.85 -27.14
N GLY A 228 -17.48 18.30 -25.94
CA GLY A 228 -18.41 17.43 -25.25
C GLY A 228 -19.10 18.10 -24.07
N LYS A 229 -19.77 17.26 -23.25
CA LYS A 229 -20.34 17.66 -21.95
C LYS A 229 -19.46 17.27 -20.76
N LEU A 230 -18.37 16.54 -21.02
CA LEU A 230 -17.41 16.13 -20.01
C LEU A 230 -16.33 17.21 -19.90
N SER A 231 -15.83 17.47 -18.70
CA SER A 231 -14.70 18.37 -18.45
C SER A 231 -13.76 17.72 -17.46
N ALA A 232 -12.46 17.97 -17.62
CA ALA A 232 -11.47 17.72 -16.59
C ALA A 232 -11.33 18.97 -15.71
N ASP A 233 -11.00 18.80 -14.43
CA ASP A 233 -10.75 19.91 -13.51
C ASP A 233 -9.43 20.62 -13.84
N PHE A 234 -8.45 19.87 -14.35
CA PHE A 234 -7.20 20.40 -14.88
C PHE A 234 -6.71 19.62 -16.09
N VAL A 235 -5.97 20.30 -16.97
CA VAL A 235 -5.29 19.67 -18.11
C VAL A 235 -3.81 20.10 -18.11
N GLY A 236 -2.90 19.14 -17.93
CA GLY A 236 -1.45 19.38 -17.96
C GLY A 236 -0.80 18.78 -19.21
N ASP A 237 0.26 19.41 -19.72
CA ASP A 237 0.95 18.93 -20.92
C ASP A 237 1.72 17.61 -20.66
N ASN A 238 2.13 17.36 -19.42
CA ASN A 238 2.80 16.14 -18.94
C ASN A 238 2.52 15.90 -17.45
N LEU A 239 3.03 14.80 -16.90
CA LEU A 239 2.77 14.43 -15.51
C LEU A 239 3.37 15.41 -14.50
N SER A 240 4.50 16.06 -14.82
CA SER A 240 5.10 17.08 -13.93
C SER A 240 4.23 18.33 -13.80
N ASP A 241 3.54 18.74 -14.88
CA ASP A 241 2.62 19.89 -14.82
C ASP A 241 1.38 19.55 -13.98
N CYS A 242 0.86 18.33 -14.12
CA CYS A 242 -0.23 17.82 -13.28
C CYS A 242 0.20 17.76 -11.80
N ALA A 243 1.42 17.29 -11.53
CA ALA A 243 1.97 17.19 -10.18
C ALA A 243 2.06 18.54 -9.47
N LYS A 244 2.61 19.56 -10.16
CA LYS A 244 2.69 20.93 -9.61
C LYS A 244 1.31 21.49 -9.27
N HIS A 245 0.35 21.33 -10.18
CA HIS A 245 -1.01 21.81 -9.96
C HIS A 245 -1.66 21.19 -8.72
N ILE A 246 -1.52 19.88 -8.51
CA ILE A 246 -2.07 19.20 -7.33
C ILE A 246 -1.40 19.70 -6.05
N VAL A 247 -0.07 19.86 -6.05
CA VAL A 247 0.64 20.41 -4.89
C VAL A 247 0.17 21.83 -4.57
N ASP A 248 0.03 22.70 -5.59
CA ASP A 248 -0.45 24.07 -5.40
C ASP A 248 -1.88 24.10 -4.80
N LEU A 249 -2.75 23.17 -5.22
CA LEU A 249 -4.10 23.04 -4.65
C LEU A 249 -4.07 22.59 -3.19
N GLU A 250 -3.30 21.56 -2.87
CA GLU A 250 -3.14 21.03 -1.51
C GLU A 250 -2.53 22.08 -0.57
N GLU A 251 -1.56 22.87 -1.04
CA GLU A 251 -0.99 23.97 -0.27
C GLU A 251 -1.99 25.11 -0.03
N ALA A 252 -2.85 25.41 -1.01
CA ALA A 252 -3.87 26.45 -0.87
C ALA A 252 -5.03 26.07 0.08
N GLN A 253 -5.22 24.78 0.35
CA GLN A 253 -6.26 24.26 1.24
C GLN A 253 -5.82 24.17 2.71
N ARG A 254 -4.51 24.29 3.00
CA ARG A 254 -3.91 24.30 4.34
C ARG A 254 -3.91 25.69 4.97
#